data_AF-A0A3A6TQ13-F1
#
_entry.id   AF-A0A3A6TQ13-F1
#
_cell.length_a   1.000
_cell.length_b   1.000
_cell.length_c   1.000
_cell.angle_alpha   90.00
_cell.angle_beta   90.00
_cell.angle_gamma   90.00
#
_symmetry.space_group_name_H-M   'P 1'
#
loop_
_entity.id
_entity.type
_entity.pdbx_description
1 polymer ?
#
loop_
_entity_poly.entity_id
_entity_poly.type
_entity_poly.pdbx_seq_one_letter_code
_entity_poly.pdbx_strand_id
1 'polypeptide(L)'
;MSWSHFHFKCRYLASKLRQGHTKSQAINASEQVEISQLFGKSALTPAQQSFYSEILTIEDTNKLIDTLDAINGINFNKVNFDKSLAKKSSQTKDYAIGLYFIFAIMAYGASTFLVPQFIEMYISFNSPVPFLLGKFSEVLFTVALILLFPVGLAIYTSKSLAQLNNLLVKDSSPRLFRLFLPKTTLNKMSKLHQLARLPLRSKPKKNSAFESLIYELELSGEALGTELASILTFYIEEIDHECNKLLNRLLKLIHALLFIGIGFYITQLYEPIFAMGAIIS
;
A
#
# COMPACT_ATOMS: atom_id res chain seq x y z
N MET A 1 -7.03 -3.60 -20.64
CA MET A 1 -8.04 -2.55 -20.40
C MET A 1 -7.61 -1.70 -19.21
N SER A 2 -7.95 -0.42 -19.09
CA SER A 2 -7.70 0.41 -17.88
C SER A 2 -9.03 0.71 -17.16
N TRP A 3 -9.03 1.22 -15.91
CA TRP A 3 -10.28 1.59 -15.21
C TRP A 3 -11.13 2.61 -15.98
N SER A 4 -10.48 3.56 -16.67
CA SER A 4 -11.18 4.55 -17.48
C SER A 4 -11.83 3.92 -18.71
N HIS A 5 -11.15 2.95 -19.33
CA HIS A 5 -11.70 2.15 -20.43
C HIS A 5 -12.82 1.22 -19.90
N PHE A 6 -12.69 0.65 -18.71
CA PHE A 6 -13.75 -0.11 -18.05
C PHE A 6 -15.03 0.72 -17.86
N HIS A 7 -14.92 1.91 -17.28
CA HIS A 7 -16.05 2.82 -17.11
C HIS A 7 -16.71 3.22 -18.40
N PHE A 8 -15.91 3.44 -19.45
CA PHE A 8 -16.47 3.68 -20.78
C PHE A 8 -17.31 2.49 -21.23
N LYS A 9 -16.77 1.27 -21.15
CA LYS A 9 -17.50 0.07 -21.58
C LYS A 9 -18.79 -0.11 -20.79
N CYS A 10 -18.78 0.10 -19.47
CA CYS A 10 -19.99 0.02 -18.66
C CYS A 10 -21.05 1.04 -19.08
N ARG A 11 -20.66 2.31 -19.32
CA ARG A 11 -21.58 3.36 -19.81
C ARG A 11 -22.13 3.06 -21.20
N TYR A 12 -21.27 2.60 -22.10
CA TYR A 12 -21.64 2.26 -23.47
C TYR A 12 -22.61 1.07 -23.51
N LEU A 13 -22.35 0.04 -22.71
CA LEU A 13 -23.24 -1.11 -22.54
C LEU A 13 -24.60 -0.69 -21.98
N ALA A 14 -24.64 0.09 -20.88
CA ALA A 14 -25.89 0.57 -20.30
C ALA A 14 -26.71 1.40 -21.31
N SER A 15 -26.05 2.27 -22.08
CA SER A 15 -26.71 3.06 -23.13
C SER A 15 -27.30 2.19 -24.23
N LYS A 16 -26.59 1.14 -24.68
CA LYS A 16 -27.09 0.23 -25.73
C LYS A 16 -28.24 -0.65 -25.24
N LEU A 17 -28.19 -1.12 -24.01
CA LEU A 17 -29.29 -1.88 -23.40
C LEU A 17 -30.56 -1.02 -23.25
N ARG A 18 -30.42 0.25 -22.85
CA ARG A 18 -31.55 1.21 -22.79
C ARG A 18 -32.13 1.55 -24.17
N GLN A 19 -31.33 1.44 -25.24
CA GLN A 19 -31.77 1.59 -26.62
C GLN A 19 -32.50 0.34 -27.16
N GLY A 20 -32.74 -0.68 -26.33
CA GLY A 20 -33.45 -1.90 -26.70
C GLY A 20 -32.60 -2.96 -27.39
N HIS A 21 -31.27 -2.80 -27.42
CA HIS A 21 -30.39 -3.84 -27.96
C HIS A 21 -30.35 -5.06 -27.03
N THR A 22 -30.25 -6.25 -27.63
CA THR A 22 -30.01 -7.47 -26.85
C THR A 22 -28.61 -7.46 -26.23
N LYS A 23 -28.44 -8.17 -25.10
CA LYS A 23 -27.15 -8.28 -24.40
C LYS A 23 -25.99 -8.65 -25.33
N SER A 24 -26.19 -9.63 -26.22
CA SER A 24 -25.17 -10.07 -27.18
C SER A 24 -24.79 -8.96 -28.18
N GLN A 25 -25.78 -8.22 -28.68
CA GLN A 25 -25.54 -7.08 -29.59
C GLN A 25 -24.81 -5.94 -28.89
N ALA A 26 -25.16 -5.64 -27.64
CA ALA A 26 -24.51 -4.59 -26.85
C ALA A 26 -23.05 -4.94 -26.54
N ILE A 27 -22.75 -6.20 -26.20
CA ILE A 27 -21.39 -6.68 -25.94
C ILE A 27 -20.54 -6.59 -27.20
N ASN A 28 -21.00 -7.15 -28.32
CA ASN A 28 -20.27 -7.10 -29.60
C ASN A 28 -20.01 -5.66 -30.05
N ALA A 29 -21.00 -4.77 -29.92
CA ALA A 29 -20.85 -3.36 -30.25
C ALA A 29 -19.82 -2.67 -29.33
N SER A 30 -19.66 -3.10 -28.08
CA SER A 30 -18.67 -2.53 -27.15
C SER A 30 -17.24 -3.03 -27.40
N GLU A 31 -17.08 -4.18 -28.05
CA GLU A 31 -15.78 -4.76 -28.39
C GLU A 31 -15.22 -4.20 -29.70
N GLN A 32 -16.10 -3.84 -30.64
CA GLN A 32 -15.74 -3.22 -31.92
C GLN A 32 -15.26 -1.76 -31.80
N VAL A 33 -15.51 -1.11 -30.66
CA VAL A 33 -15.09 0.28 -30.43
C VAL A 33 -13.62 0.31 -30.01
N GLU A 34 -12.72 0.55 -30.96
CA GLU A 34 -11.28 0.72 -30.72
C GLU A 34 -10.93 2.10 -30.15
N ILE A 35 -11.20 2.29 -28.87
CA ILE A 35 -10.81 3.49 -28.10
C ILE A 35 -9.62 3.22 -27.16
N SER A 36 -8.99 2.06 -27.29
CA SER A 36 -7.86 1.64 -26.46
C SER A 36 -6.69 2.62 -26.50
N GLN A 37 -6.53 3.38 -27.60
CA GLN A 37 -5.53 4.42 -27.75
C GLN A 37 -5.82 5.69 -26.92
N LEU A 38 -7.10 5.98 -26.63
CA LEU A 38 -7.53 7.15 -25.85
C LEU A 38 -7.38 6.95 -24.35
N PHE A 39 -7.38 5.70 -23.88
CA PHE A 39 -7.26 5.37 -22.47
C PHE A 39 -5.88 4.76 -22.18
N GLY A 40 -5.06 5.47 -21.41
CA GLY A 40 -3.65 5.12 -21.16
C GLY A 40 -3.36 3.66 -20.76
N LYS A 41 -2.10 3.26 -20.93
CA LYS A 41 -1.59 1.86 -20.91
C LYS A 41 -1.73 1.07 -19.60
N SER A 42 -2.29 1.62 -18.52
CA SER A 42 -2.42 0.91 -17.24
C SER A 42 -3.43 -0.24 -17.37
N ALA A 43 -2.93 -1.47 -17.48
CA ALA A 43 -3.75 -2.67 -17.59
C ALA A 43 -4.49 -2.98 -16.27
N LEU A 44 -5.73 -3.45 -16.39
CA LEU A 44 -6.56 -3.97 -15.32
C LEU A 44 -5.84 -5.19 -14.74
N THR A 45 -5.88 -5.31 -13.42
CA THR A 45 -5.36 -6.49 -12.74
C THR A 45 -6.24 -7.71 -13.03
N PRO A 46 -5.73 -8.95 -12.91
CA PRO A 46 -6.52 -10.16 -13.15
C PRO A 46 -7.81 -10.22 -12.32
N ALA A 47 -7.79 -9.68 -11.11
CA ALA A 47 -8.97 -9.59 -10.26
C ALA A 47 -10.03 -8.67 -10.88
N GLN A 48 -9.62 -7.49 -11.37
CA GLN A 48 -10.53 -6.53 -12.01
C GLN A 48 -11.13 -7.09 -13.33
N GLN A 49 -10.37 -7.89 -14.08
CA GLN A 49 -10.89 -8.61 -15.24
C GLN A 49 -11.95 -9.65 -14.84
N SER A 50 -11.72 -10.38 -13.75
CA SER A 50 -12.70 -11.34 -13.20
C SER A 50 -13.99 -10.67 -12.76
N PHE A 51 -13.93 -9.47 -12.18
CA PHE A 51 -15.12 -8.69 -11.83
C PHE A 51 -15.91 -8.25 -13.05
N TYR A 52 -15.22 -7.81 -14.12
CA TYR A 52 -15.87 -7.48 -15.38
C TYR A 52 -16.61 -8.67 -15.99
N SER A 53 -15.96 -9.85 -16.02
CA SER A 53 -16.63 -11.06 -16.50
C SER A 53 -17.84 -11.45 -15.64
N GLU A 54 -17.79 -11.22 -14.32
CA GLU A 54 -18.89 -11.51 -13.39
C GLU A 54 -20.09 -10.57 -13.58
N ILE A 55 -19.87 -9.32 -14.01
CA ILE A 55 -20.97 -8.42 -14.43
C ILE A 55 -21.63 -8.94 -15.70
N LEU A 56 -20.82 -9.41 -16.65
CA LEU A 56 -21.32 -9.90 -17.94
C LEU A 56 -22.08 -11.22 -17.85
N THR A 57 -22.07 -11.94 -16.72
CA THR A 57 -22.89 -13.15 -16.53
C THR A 57 -24.34 -12.87 -16.12
N ILE A 58 -24.70 -11.63 -15.75
CA ILE A 58 -26.07 -11.28 -15.35
C ILE A 58 -27.04 -11.43 -16.55
N GLU A 59 -28.07 -12.27 -16.43
CA GLU A 59 -29.04 -12.55 -17.50
C GLU A 59 -30.16 -11.52 -17.59
N ASP A 60 -30.60 -10.97 -16.45
CA ASP A 60 -31.66 -9.97 -16.38
C ASP A 60 -31.15 -8.59 -16.88
N THR A 61 -31.81 -8.06 -17.91
CA THR A 61 -31.42 -6.81 -18.58
C THR A 61 -31.63 -5.58 -17.69
N ASN A 62 -32.70 -5.54 -16.91
CA ASN A 62 -32.97 -4.40 -16.03
C ASN A 62 -31.94 -4.38 -14.88
N LYS A 63 -31.72 -5.54 -14.26
CA LYS A 63 -30.71 -5.69 -13.23
C LYS A 63 -29.29 -5.43 -13.72
N LEU A 64 -28.99 -5.78 -14.97
CA LEU A 64 -27.71 -5.46 -15.60
C LEU A 64 -27.54 -3.94 -15.77
N ILE A 65 -28.58 -3.23 -16.20
CA ILE A 65 -28.56 -1.76 -16.31
C ILE A 65 -28.32 -1.13 -14.93
N ASP A 66 -29.08 -1.53 -13.90
CA ASP A 66 -28.93 -1.01 -12.54
C ASP A 66 -27.52 -1.26 -11.97
N THR A 67 -26.97 -2.45 -12.24
CA THR A 67 -25.61 -2.82 -11.87
C THR A 67 -24.57 -1.96 -12.59
N LEU A 68 -24.74 -1.74 -13.89
CA LEU A 68 -23.81 -0.91 -14.68
C LEU A 68 -23.86 0.56 -14.26
N ASP A 69 -25.04 1.08 -13.90
CA ASP A 69 -25.21 2.43 -13.38
C ASP A 69 -24.58 2.60 -11.99
N ALA A 70 -24.79 1.64 -11.10
CA ALA A 70 -24.15 1.62 -9.78
C ALA A 70 -22.62 1.58 -9.88
N ILE A 71 -22.10 0.76 -10.79
CA ILE A 71 -20.66 0.64 -11.04
C ILE A 71 -20.10 1.88 -11.73
N ASN A 72 -20.87 2.55 -12.57
CA ASN A 72 -20.45 3.79 -13.22
C ASN A 72 -20.33 4.95 -12.22
N GLY A 73 -21.17 4.99 -11.19
CA GLY A 73 -21.04 5.98 -10.11
C GLY A 73 -19.71 5.87 -9.35
N ILE A 74 -19.13 4.67 -9.26
CA ILE A 74 -17.92 4.41 -8.49
C ILE A 74 -16.68 4.98 -9.21
N ASN A 75 -16.01 5.97 -8.66
CA ASN A 75 -14.76 6.46 -9.26
C ASN A 75 -13.57 5.53 -8.95
N PHE A 76 -13.36 4.47 -9.74
CA PHE A 76 -12.24 3.57 -9.54
C PHE A 76 -10.86 4.18 -9.85
N ASN A 77 -10.80 5.36 -10.47
CA ASN A 77 -9.52 6.07 -10.59
C ASN A 77 -9.05 6.62 -9.22
N LYS A 78 -9.97 6.93 -8.29
CA LYS A 78 -9.65 7.26 -6.88
C LYS A 78 -9.31 6.01 -6.05
N VAL A 79 -9.81 4.84 -6.45
CA VAL A 79 -9.51 3.53 -5.83
C VAL A 79 -8.03 3.13 -6.04
N ASN A 80 -7.30 3.82 -6.91
CA ASN A 80 -5.92 3.52 -7.20
C ASN A 80 -5.00 4.05 -6.07
N PHE A 81 -5.02 3.37 -4.92
CA PHE A 81 -4.23 3.67 -3.71
C PHE A 81 -2.74 3.89 -4.01
N ASP A 82 -2.24 3.27 -5.08
CA ASP A 82 -0.85 3.37 -5.50
C ASP A 82 -0.47 4.82 -5.90
N LYS A 83 -1.36 5.58 -6.55
CA LYS A 83 -1.01 6.92 -7.07
C LYS A 83 -1.02 8.03 -6.00
N SER A 84 -1.94 7.98 -5.04
CA SER A 84 -2.05 8.99 -3.96
C SER A 84 -0.95 8.81 -2.90
N LEU A 85 -0.74 7.57 -2.47
CA LEU A 85 0.26 7.21 -1.45
C LEU A 85 1.69 7.24 -2.01
N ALA A 86 1.93 6.71 -3.22
CA ALA A 86 3.29 6.70 -3.78
C ALA A 86 3.79 8.13 -3.99
N LYS A 87 3.00 9.05 -4.55
CA LYS A 87 3.55 10.36 -4.94
C LYS A 87 3.89 11.26 -3.73
N LYS A 88 3.14 11.17 -2.63
CA LYS A 88 3.32 12.06 -1.46
C LYS A 88 4.23 11.48 -0.37
N SER A 89 4.38 10.15 -0.31
CA SER A 89 5.20 9.46 0.71
C SER A 89 6.46 8.78 0.15
N SER A 90 6.57 8.57 -1.17
CA SER A 90 7.77 7.98 -1.80
C SER A 90 9.03 8.76 -1.47
N GLN A 91 9.04 10.08 -1.64
CA GLN A 91 10.27 10.87 -1.46
C GLN A 91 10.84 10.75 -0.03
N THR A 92 9.99 10.88 0.99
CA THR A 92 10.39 10.75 2.40
C THR A 92 10.81 9.32 2.75
N LYS A 93 10.14 8.33 2.16
CA LYS A 93 10.45 6.92 2.36
C LYS A 93 11.77 6.53 1.70
N ASP A 94 11.96 6.92 0.46
CA ASP A 94 13.14 6.58 -0.33
C ASP A 94 14.38 7.28 0.26
N TYR A 95 14.22 8.50 0.80
CA TYR A 95 15.26 9.16 1.59
C TYR A 95 15.62 8.38 2.86
N ALA A 96 14.64 7.98 3.68
CA ALA A 96 14.90 7.24 4.92
C ALA A 96 15.58 5.89 4.66
N ILE A 97 15.14 5.18 3.61
CA ILE A 97 15.74 3.92 3.18
C ILE A 97 17.17 4.17 2.68
N GLY A 98 17.38 5.19 1.85
CA GLY A 98 18.71 5.55 1.36
C GLY A 98 19.67 5.89 2.50
N LEU A 99 19.21 6.66 3.48
CA LEU A 99 19.99 7.01 4.67
C LEU A 99 20.37 5.78 5.50
N TYR A 100 19.45 4.81 5.64
CA TYR A 100 19.77 3.52 6.26
C TYR A 100 20.86 2.76 5.50
N PHE A 101 20.79 2.70 4.16
CA PHE A 101 21.83 2.03 3.37
C PHE A 101 23.20 2.71 3.52
N ILE A 102 23.24 4.04 3.50
CA ILE A 102 24.47 4.81 3.74
C ILE A 102 25.02 4.49 5.14
N PHE A 103 24.17 4.51 6.17
CA PHE A 103 24.56 4.13 7.53
C PHE A 103 25.09 2.70 7.61
N ALA A 104 24.42 1.73 6.98
CA ALA A 104 24.86 0.34 6.97
C ALA A 104 26.22 0.14 6.29
N ILE A 105 26.48 0.86 5.19
CA ILE A 105 27.78 0.86 4.50
C ILE A 105 28.85 1.46 5.41
N MET A 106 28.59 2.60 6.06
CA MET A 106 29.54 3.22 6.98
C MET A 106 29.83 2.33 8.19
N ALA A 107 28.81 1.69 8.77
CA ALA A 107 28.95 0.75 9.87
C ALA A 107 29.80 -0.47 9.45
N TYR A 108 29.54 -1.02 8.26
CA TYR A 108 30.34 -2.11 7.71
C TYR A 108 31.81 -1.70 7.50
N GLY A 109 32.06 -0.55 6.88
CA GLY A 109 33.41 -0.05 6.66
C GLY A 109 34.16 0.22 7.97
N ALA A 110 33.47 0.75 8.98
CA ALA A 110 34.08 0.97 10.29
C ALA A 110 34.44 -0.34 10.99
N SER A 111 33.51 -1.30 11.01
CA SER A 111 33.75 -2.61 11.62
C SER A 111 34.88 -3.41 10.95
N THR A 112 35.02 -3.30 9.63
CA THR A 112 35.97 -4.13 8.85
C THR A 112 37.34 -3.49 8.66
N PHE A 113 37.42 -2.16 8.55
CA PHE A 113 38.67 -1.45 8.29
C PHE A 113 39.12 -0.60 9.48
N LEU A 114 38.24 0.26 10.01
CA LEU A 114 38.65 1.26 11.01
C LEU A 114 38.96 0.63 12.38
N VAL A 115 38.08 -0.23 12.88
CA VAL A 115 38.20 -0.81 14.23
C VAL A 115 39.44 -1.69 14.36
N PRO A 116 39.75 -2.60 13.41
CA PRO A 116 40.98 -3.39 13.48
C PRO A 116 42.23 -2.51 13.52
N GLN A 117 42.27 -1.43 12.72
CA GLN A 117 43.40 -0.50 12.70
C GLN A 117 43.60 0.20 14.05
N PHE A 118 42.52 0.63 14.72
CA PHE A 118 42.64 1.16 16.07
C PHE A 118 43.17 0.11 17.05
N ILE A 119 42.65 -1.12 17.00
CA ILE A 119 43.11 -2.22 17.88
C ILE A 119 44.60 -2.49 17.69
N GLU A 120 45.08 -2.59 16.44
CA GLU A 120 46.49 -2.77 16.11
C GLU A 120 47.35 -1.62 16.66
N MET A 121 46.85 -0.39 16.58
CA MET A 121 47.54 0.78 17.12
C MET A 121 47.67 0.70 18.64
N TYR A 122 46.59 0.41 19.37
CA TYR A 122 46.64 0.22 20.83
C TYR A 122 47.65 -0.86 21.24
N ILE A 123 47.65 -1.99 20.54
CA ILE A 123 48.61 -3.09 20.77
C ILE A 123 50.05 -2.60 20.53
N SER A 124 50.29 -1.84 19.46
CA SER A 124 51.62 -1.33 19.10
C SER A 124 52.20 -0.36 20.15
N PHE A 125 51.33 0.40 20.82
CA PHE A 125 51.73 1.31 21.91
C PHE A 125 51.75 0.64 23.29
N ASN A 126 51.58 -0.69 23.38
CA ASN A 126 51.46 -1.43 24.65
C ASN A 126 50.36 -0.87 25.58
N SER A 127 49.31 -0.27 25.02
CA SER A 127 48.17 0.25 25.78
C SER A 127 47.02 -0.76 25.78
N PRO A 128 46.29 -0.91 26.88
CA PRO A 128 45.08 -1.73 26.89
C PRO A 128 44.04 -1.18 25.90
N VAL A 129 43.41 -2.08 25.14
CA VAL A 129 42.33 -1.72 24.21
C VAL A 129 41.08 -1.33 25.02
N PRO A 130 40.47 -0.17 24.75
CA PRO A 130 39.22 0.21 25.40
C PRO A 130 38.13 -0.83 25.19
N PHE A 131 37.40 -1.18 26.26
CA PHE A 131 36.33 -2.19 26.22
C PHE A 131 35.27 -1.89 25.15
N LEU A 132 34.86 -0.61 25.04
CA LEU A 132 33.87 -0.16 24.07
C LEU A 132 34.35 -0.34 22.63
N LEU A 133 35.63 -0.08 22.35
CA LEU A 133 36.23 -0.30 21.03
C LEU A 133 36.22 -1.79 20.66
N GLY A 134 36.55 -2.68 21.60
CA GLY A 134 36.52 -4.12 21.39
C GLY A 134 35.13 -4.68 21.11
N LYS A 135 34.07 -4.03 21.60
CA LYS A 135 32.66 -4.39 21.38
C LYS A 135 31.96 -3.59 20.30
N PHE A 136 32.63 -2.59 19.73
CA PHE A 136 32.03 -1.65 18.78
C PHE A 136 31.40 -2.34 17.57
N SER A 137 32.06 -3.34 16.99
CA SER A 137 31.53 -4.08 15.84
C SER A 137 30.24 -4.83 16.18
N GLU A 138 30.19 -5.48 17.35
CA GLU A 138 29.00 -6.21 17.82
C GLU A 138 27.82 -5.25 18.06
N VAL A 139 28.09 -4.09 18.67
CA VAL A 139 27.06 -3.09 18.96
C VAL A 139 26.54 -2.45 17.66
N LEU A 140 27.41 -2.04 16.74
CA LEU A 140 26.98 -1.47 15.45
C LEU A 140 26.18 -2.45 14.62
N PHE A 141 26.60 -3.71 14.56
CA PHE A 141 25.86 -4.75 13.86
C PHE A 141 24.47 -4.93 14.48
N THR A 142 24.38 -4.94 15.81
CA THR A 142 23.10 -5.04 16.53
C THR A 142 22.19 -3.85 16.22
N VAL A 143 22.72 -2.62 16.23
CA VAL A 143 21.96 -1.40 15.88
C VAL A 143 21.48 -1.47 14.43
N ALA A 144 22.33 -1.89 13.49
CA ALA A 144 21.95 -2.05 12.08
C ALA A 144 20.86 -3.11 11.87
N LEU A 145 20.89 -4.20 12.65
CA LEU A 145 19.88 -5.26 12.62
C LEU A 145 18.54 -4.79 13.21
N ILE A 146 18.58 -4.06 14.33
CA ILE A 146 17.39 -3.43 14.91
C ILE A 146 16.74 -2.46 13.92
N LEU A 147 17.55 -1.68 13.20
CA LEU A 147 17.09 -0.75 12.16
C LEU A 147 16.54 -1.46 10.90
N LEU A 148 17.02 -2.66 10.59
CA LEU A 148 16.53 -3.45 9.45
C LEU A 148 15.05 -3.79 9.59
N PHE A 149 14.57 -4.09 10.80
CA PHE A 149 13.18 -4.46 11.05
C PHE A 149 12.16 -3.39 10.64
N PRO A 150 12.22 -2.13 11.14
CA PRO A 150 11.28 -1.09 10.74
C PRO A 150 11.43 -0.68 9.27
N VAL A 151 12.64 -0.72 8.71
CA VAL A 151 12.88 -0.47 7.28
C VAL A 151 12.20 -1.54 6.41
N GLY A 152 12.40 -2.82 6.75
CA GLY A 152 11.72 -3.93 6.08
C GLY A 152 10.20 -3.84 6.19
N LEU A 153 9.69 -3.43 7.36
CA LEU A 153 8.26 -3.20 7.57
C LEU A 153 7.71 -2.04 6.73
N ALA A 154 8.45 -0.93 6.60
CA ALA A 154 8.06 0.20 5.73
C ALA A 154 8.03 -0.19 4.24
N ILE A 155 8.98 -1.00 3.79
CA ILE A 155 9.00 -1.54 2.41
C ILE A 155 7.83 -2.50 2.20
N TYR A 156 7.59 -3.40 3.16
CA TYR A 156 6.52 -4.40 3.10
C TYR A 156 5.14 -3.74 3.05
N THR A 157 4.88 -2.77 3.92
CA THR A 157 3.61 -2.02 3.95
C THR A 157 3.40 -1.23 2.66
N SER A 158 4.45 -0.64 2.09
CA SER A 158 4.39 0.01 0.78
C SER A 158 4.01 -0.95 -0.34
N LYS A 159 4.62 -2.15 -0.39
CA LYS A 159 4.26 -3.18 -1.39
C LYS A 159 2.86 -3.74 -1.17
N SER A 160 2.47 -3.89 0.10
CA SER A 160 1.14 -4.32 0.52
C SER A 160 0.07 -3.33 0.06
N LEU A 161 0.32 -2.03 0.16
CA LEU A 161 -0.58 -0.98 -0.35
C LEU A 161 -0.85 -1.12 -1.86
N ALA A 162 0.16 -1.46 -2.66
CA ALA A 162 -0.04 -1.74 -4.08
C ALA A 162 -0.95 -2.97 -4.31
N GLN A 163 -0.91 -3.96 -3.42
CA GLN A 163 -1.78 -5.13 -3.46
C GLN A 163 -3.23 -4.84 -3.02
N LEU A 164 -3.51 -3.71 -2.34
CA LEU A 164 -4.88 -3.34 -1.95
C LEU A 164 -5.82 -3.15 -3.11
N ASN A 165 -5.30 -2.69 -4.24
CA ASN A 165 -6.07 -2.55 -5.47
C ASN A 165 -6.63 -3.90 -5.96
N ASN A 166 -5.93 -5.01 -5.65
CA ASN A 166 -6.43 -6.36 -5.93
C ASN A 166 -7.44 -6.85 -4.88
N LEU A 167 -7.35 -6.34 -3.66
CA LEU A 167 -8.20 -6.75 -2.53
C LEU A 167 -9.59 -6.12 -2.54
N LEU A 168 -9.79 -5.00 -3.23
CA LEU A 168 -11.14 -4.51 -3.52
C LEU A 168 -12.01 -5.54 -4.25
N VAL A 169 -11.36 -6.41 -5.03
CA VAL A 169 -12.05 -7.32 -5.93
C VAL A 169 -11.99 -8.77 -5.45
N LYS A 170 -10.89 -9.19 -4.82
CA LYS A 170 -10.70 -10.55 -4.29
C LYS A 170 -10.40 -10.53 -2.79
N ASP A 171 -11.20 -11.23 -2.00
CA ASP A 171 -11.04 -11.35 -0.54
C ASP A 171 -9.91 -12.33 -0.12
N SER A 172 -8.82 -12.37 -0.89
CA SER A 172 -7.66 -13.22 -0.61
C SER A 172 -6.42 -12.38 -0.30
N SER A 173 -6.41 -11.80 0.89
CA SER A 173 -5.18 -11.24 1.45
C SER A 173 -4.23 -12.35 1.92
N PRO A 174 -2.93 -12.32 1.56
CA PRO A 174 -1.96 -13.27 2.09
C PRO A 174 -1.87 -13.16 3.62
N ARG A 175 -1.61 -14.26 4.32
CA ARG A 175 -1.65 -14.29 5.80
C ARG A 175 -0.76 -13.23 6.45
N LEU A 176 0.42 -12.98 5.88
CA LEU A 176 1.34 -11.95 6.37
C LEU A 176 0.78 -10.54 6.23
N PHE A 177 -0.03 -10.28 5.20
CA PHE A 177 -0.71 -9.00 5.01
C PHE A 177 -1.66 -8.67 6.16
N ARG A 178 -2.37 -9.69 6.65
CA ARG A 178 -3.30 -9.55 7.78
C ARG A 178 -2.61 -9.29 9.11
N LEU A 179 -1.33 -9.65 9.24
CA LEU A 179 -0.57 -9.46 10.48
C LEU A 179 -0.11 -8.01 10.67
N PHE A 180 0.26 -7.34 9.58
CA PHE A 180 0.89 -6.02 9.62
C PHE A 180 -0.08 -4.85 9.42
N LEU A 181 -1.31 -5.13 8.98
CA LEU A 181 -2.35 -4.11 8.87
C LEU A 181 -3.18 -4.03 10.15
N PRO A 182 -3.58 -2.81 10.55
CA PRO A 182 -4.53 -2.64 11.64
C PRO A 182 -5.82 -3.43 11.36
N LYS A 183 -6.35 -4.10 12.38
CA LYS A 183 -7.62 -4.83 12.28
C LYS A 183 -8.77 -3.94 11.79
N THR A 184 -8.73 -2.66 12.17
CA THR A 184 -9.67 -1.63 11.70
C THR A 184 -9.65 -1.48 10.18
N THR A 185 -8.46 -1.39 9.59
CA THR A 185 -8.25 -1.29 8.15
C THR A 185 -8.72 -2.54 7.42
N LEU A 186 -8.43 -3.74 7.95
CA LEU A 186 -8.92 -5.00 7.39
C LEU A 186 -10.45 -5.10 7.42
N ASN A 187 -11.08 -4.68 8.52
CA ASN A 187 -12.53 -4.67 8.63
C ASN A 187 -13.17 -3.69 7.63
N LYS A 188 -12.59 -2.50 7.46
CA LYS A 188 -13.05 -1.52 6.46
C LYS A 188 -12.88 -2.04 5.04
N MET A 189 -11.80 -2.76 4.75
CA MET A 189 -11.59 -3.41 3.43
C MET A 189 -12.60 -4.51 3.16
N SER A 190 -12.94 -5.33 4.14
CA SER A 190 -13.98 -6.36 3.97
C SER A 190 -15.35 -5.72 3.69
N LYS A 191 -15.69 -4.62 4.39
CA LYS A 191 -16.91 -3.84 4.11
C LYS A 191 -16.90 -3.23 2.72
N LEU A 192 -15.76 -2.69 2.29
CA LEU A 192 -15.55 -2.12 0.95
C LEU A 192 -15.75 -3.18 -0.15
N HIS A 193 -15.24 -4.39 0.06
CA HIS A 193 -15.43 -5.53 -0.86
C HIS A 193 -16.91 -5.93 -0.94
N GLN A 194 -17.59 -5.99 0.20
CA GLN A 194 -19.03 -6.29 0.27
C GLN A 194 -19.87 -5.22 -0.44
N LEU A 195 -19.53 -3.94 -0.25
CA LEU A 195 -20.14 -2.79 -0.92
C LEU A 195 -19.96 -2.85 -2.43
N ALA A 196 -18.74 -3.08 -2.90
CA ALA A 196 -18.44 -3.14 -4.33
C ALA A 196 -19.17 -4.29 -5.05
N ARG A 197 -19.49 -5.38 -4.33
CA ARG A 197 -20.23 -6.54 -4.84
C ARG A 197 -21.74 -6.49 -4.58
N LEU A 198 -22.22 -5.48 -3.87
CA LEU A 198 -23.63 -5.37 -3.54
C LEU A 198 -24.54 -5.30 -4.77
N PRO A 199 -24.21 -4.56 -5.85
CA PRO A 199 -25.00 -4.56 -7.08
C PRO A 199 -25.10 -5.94 -7.76
N LEU A 200 -24.10 -6.81 -7.54
CA LEU A 200 -24.05 -8.16 -8.11
C LEU A 200 -24.88 -9.17 -7.30
N ARG A 201 -25.25 -8.85 -6.06
CA ARG A 201 -26.02 -9.76 -5.21
C ARG A 201 -27.50 -9.65 -5.50
N SER A 202 -28.11 -10.77 -5.88
CA SER A 202 -29.54 -10.84 -6.21
C SER A 202 -30.50 -10.53 -5.07
N LYS A 203 -30.06 -10.62 -3.79
CA LYS A 203 -30.84 -10.26 -2.60
C LYS A 203 -29.89 -9.85 -1.46
N PRO A 204 -30.11 -8.71 -0.78
CA PRO A 204 -29.38 -8.40 0.44
C PRO A 204 -29.76 -9.42 1.53
N LYS A 205 -28.76 -10.00 2.21
CA LYS A 205 -29.03 -10.81 3.41
C LYS A 205 -29.35 -9.84 4.55
N LYS A 206 -30.45 -10.04 5.26
CA LYS A 206 -30.90 -9.15 6.36
C LYS A 206 -30.06 -9.28 7.65
N ASN A 207 -28.91 -9.95 7.60
CA ASN A 207 -28.21 -10.43 8.79
C ASN A 207 -27.13 -9.48 9.32
N SER A 208 -26.82 -8.40 8.61
CA SER A 208 -25.92 -7.36 9.11
C SER A 208 -26.65 -6.02 9.17
N ALA A 209 -26.42 -5.25 10.24
CA ALA A 209 -26.93 -3.89 10.40
C ALA A 209 -26.55 -2.95 9.24
N PHE A 210 -25.51 -3.33 8.50
CA PHE A 210 -25.04 -2.63 7.31
C PHE A 210 -25.89 -2.95 6.07
N GLU A 211 -26.26 -4.22 5.86
CA GLU A 211 -27.13 -4.63 4.76
C GLU A 211 -28.58 -4.12 4.96
N SER A 212 -29.05 -3.95 6.19
CA SER A 212 -30.35 -3.32 6.46
C SER A 212 -30.39 -1.83 6.12
N LEU A 213 -29.31 -1.09 6.37
CA LEU A 213 -29.19 0.32 6.00
C LEU A 213 -29.19 0.51 4.48
N ILE A 214 -28.56 -0.41 3.74
CA ILE A 214 -28.55 -0.37 2.28
C ILE A 214 -29.92 -0.74 1.69
N TYR A 215 -30.64 -1.68 2.32
CA TYR A 215 -32.01 -1.99 1.93
C TYR A 215 -32.98 -0.82 2.19
N GLU A 216 -32.78 -0.05 3.27
CA GLU A 216 -33.52 1.20 3.51
C GLU A 216 -33.19 2.28 2.47
N LEU A 217 -31.93 2.39 2.03
CA LEU A 217 -31.52 3.27 0.94
C LEU A 217 -32.08 2.85 -0.42
N GLU A 218 -32.29 1.55 -0.64
CA GLU A 218 -32.96 1.03 -1.84
C GLU A 218 -34.46 1.36 -1.85
N LEU A 219 -35.09 1.31 -0.67
CA LEU A 219 -36.50 1.65 -0.48
C LEU A 219 -36.79 3.15 -0.55
N SER A 220 -35.81 4.02 -0.28
CA SER A 220 -35.99 5.48 -0.28
C SER A 220 -36.08 6.09 -1.69
N GLY A 221 -35.85 5.31 -2.75
CA GLY A 221 -35.93 5.78 -4.15
C GLY A 221 -34.82 6.74 -4.56
N GLU A 222 -33.84 6.99 -3.69
CA GLU A 222 -32.62 7.72 -4.06
C GLU A 222 -31.76 6.86 -4.98
N ALA A 223 -30.92 7.51 -5.80
CA ALA A 223 -30.06 6.83 -6.75
C ALA A 223 -29.01 5.99 -5.99
N LEU A 224 -29.34 4.72 -5.72
CA LEU A 224 -28.50 3.75 -5.01
C LEU A 224 -27.05 3.76 -5.51
N GLY A 225 -26.86 3.96 -6.82
CA GLY A 225 -25.53 4.06 -7.44
C GLY A 225 -24.69 5.25 -6.97
N THR A 226 -25.29 6.43 -6.75
CA THR A 226 -24.55 7.62 -6.28
C THR A 226 -24.22 7.54 -4.80
N GLU A 227 -25.14 7.04 -3.98
CA GLU A 227 -24.90 6.84 -2.55
C GLU A 227 -23.87 5.73 -2.30
N LEU A 228 -23.99 4.60 -3.00
CA LEU A 228 -23.00 3.52 -2.95
C LEU A 228 -21.62 4.01 -3.37
N ALA A 229 -21.54 4.85 -4.41
CA ALA A 229 -20.30 5.47 -4.84
C ALA A 229 -19.71 6.42 -3.80
N SER A 230 -20.55 7.21 -3.13
CA SER A 230 -20.16 8.12 -2.04
C SER A 230 -19.59 7.33 -0.86
N ILE A 231 -20.31 6.31 -0.38
CA ILE A 231 -19.90 5.44 0.72
C ILE A 231 -18.59 4.70 0.38
N LEU A 232 -18.47 4.19 -0.85
CA LEU A 232 -17.25 3.52 -1.29
C LEU A 232 -16.06 4.50 -1.29
N THR A 233 -16.27 5.71 -1.82
CA THR A 233 -15.25 6.78 -1.83
C THR A 233 -14.80 7.15 -0.43
N PHE A 234 -15.75 7.29 0.50
CA PHE A 234 -15.46 7.54 1.92
C PHE A 234 -14.56 6.45 2.52
N TYR A 235 -14.91 5.17 2.36
CA TYR A 235 -14.09 4.08 2.90
C TYR A 235 -12.70 3.99 2.25
N ILE A 236 -12.58 4.29 0.96
CA ILE A 236 -11.29 4.36 0.26
C ILE A 236 -10.42 5.45 0.87
N GLU A 237 -10.95 6.66 1.01
CA GLU A 237 -10.21 7.80 1.57
C GLU A 237 -9.81 7.54 3.03
N GLU A 238 -10.66 6.86 3.80
CA GLU A 238 -10.36 6.51 5.18
C GLU A 238 -9.30 5.41 5.31
N ILE A 239 -9.31 4.41 4.41
CA ILE A 239 -8.26 3.40 4.32
C ILE A 239 -6.92 4.05 3.92
N ASP A 240 -6.93 4.91 2.90
CA ASP A 240 -5.75 5.65 2.44
C ASP A 240 -5.15 6.49 3.58
N HIS A 241 -5.99 7.17 4.35
CA HIS A 241 -5.58 7.96 5.51
C HIS A 241 -4.91 7.10 6.61
N GLU A 242 -5.53 5.98 6.99
CA GLU A 242 -4.98 5.08 8.02
C GLU A 242 -3.64 4.45 7.58
N CYS A 243 -3.54 4.06 6.31
CA CYS A 243 -2.30 3.53 5.77
C CYS A 243 -1.19 4.60 5.70
N ASN A 244 -1.52 5.82 5.28
CA ASN A 244 -0.59 6.96 5.31
C ASN A 244 -0.10 7.25 6.74
N LYS A 245 -1.00 7.22 7.72
CA LYS A 245 -0.68 7.45 9.13
C LYS A 245 0.27 6.39 9.68
N LEU A 246 0.05 5.11 9.33
CA LEU A 246 0.94 4.02 9.71
C LEU A 246 2.33 4.18 9.08
N LEU A 247 2.40 4.46 7.77
CA LEU A 247 3.67 4.66 7.06
C LEU A 247 4.46 5.84 7.65
N ASN A 248 3.79 6.97 7.93
CA ASN A 248 4.42 8.13 8.56
C ASN A 248 4.94 7.83 9.98
N ARG A 249 4.24 7.00 10.76
CA ARG A 249 4.74 6.55 12.08
C ARG A 249 5.99 5.70 11.95
N LEU A 250 6.02 4.76 11.01
CA LEU A 250 7.21 3.94 10.73
C LEU A 250 8.38 4.80 10.28
N LEU A 251 8.15 5.77 9.39
CA LEU A 251 9.19 6.69 8.93
C LEU A 251 9.76 7.52 10.08
N LYS A 252 8.91 8.08 10.95
CA LYS A 252 9.37 8.82 12.14
C LYS A 252 10.22 7.96 13.06
N LEU A 253 9.83 6.70 13.27
CA LEU A 253 10.58 5.74 14.06
C LEU A 253 11.94 5.41 13.44
N ILE A 254 11.99 5.18 12.11
CA ILE A 254 13.24 4.95 11.38
C ILE A 254 14.18 6.15 11.53
N HIS A 255 13.69 7.37 11.32
CA HIS A 255 14.50 8.58 11.48
C HIS A 255 15.05 8.71 12.91
N ALA A 256 14.20 8.55 13.92
CA ALA A 256 14.63 8.63 15.32
C ALA A 256 15.73 7.61 15.64
N LEU A 257 15.56 6.35 15.21
CA LEU A 257 16.57 5.31 15.41
C LEU A 257 17.85 5.59 14.61
N LEU A 258 17.76 6.13 13.40
CA LEU A 258 18.94 6.52 12.61
C LEU A 258 19.71 7.66 13.28
N PHE A 259 19.03 8.69 13.79
CA PHE A 259 19.70 9.77 14.52
C PHE A 259 20.43 9.24 15.77
N ILE A 260 19.79 8.36 16.53
CA ILE A 260 20.42 7.72 17.69
C ILE A 260 21.62 6.86 17.25
N GLY A 261 21.46 6.06 16.20
CA GLY A 261 22.50 5.17 15.68
C GLY A 261 23.71 5.93 15.13
N ILE A 262 23.49 7.01 14.39
CA ILE A 262 24.55 7.88 13.87
C ILE A 262 25.25 8.62 15.02
N GLY A 263 24.49 9.16 15.97
CA GLY A 263 25.06 9.82 17.15
C GLY A 263 25.94 8.86 17.96
N PHE A 264 25.45 7.64 18.19
CA PHE A 264 26.24 6.59 18.84
C PHE A 264 27.50 6.24 18.04
N TYR A 265 27.38 6.05 16.72
CA TYR A 265 28.49 5.77 15.82
C TYR A 265 29.59 6.84 15.90
N ILE A 266 29.21 8.11 15.84
CA ILE A 266 30.14 9.25 15.93
C ILE A 266 30.86 9.20 17.28
N THR A 267 30.13 9.23 18.40
CA THR A 267 30.75 9.28 19.74
C THR A 267 31.77 8.18 19.95
N GLN A 268 31.42 6.95 19.54
CA GLN A 268 32.26 5.78 19.70
C GLN A 268 33.50 5.77 18.79
N LEU A 269 33.43 6.43 17.62
CA LEU A 269 34.58 6.54 16.72
C LEU A 269 35.57 7.63 17.18
N TYR A 270 35.08 8.67 17.85
CA TYR A 270 35.94 9.75 18.39
C TYR A 270 36.67 9.35 19.67
N GLU A 271 36.06 8.54 20.53
CA GLU A 271 36.67 8.06 21.78
C GLU A 271 38.09 7.47 21.61
N PRO A 272 38.32 6.48 20.72
CA PRO A 272 39.66 5.94 20.51
C PRO A 272 40.63 6.95 19.92
N ILE A 273 40.17 7.89 19.08
CA ILE A 273 41.03 8.93 18.49
C ILE A 273 41.60 9.83 19.59
N PHE A 274 40.76 10.32 20.51
CA PHE A 274 41.22 11.17 21.61
C PHE A 274 42.08 10.41 22.62
N ALA A 275 41.70 9.18 22.95
CA ALA A 275 42.48 8.35 23.86
C ALA A 275 43.87 8.03 23.29
N MET A 276 43.99 7.76 21.98
CA MET A 276 45.30 7.61 21.32
C MET A 276 46.11 8.90 21.32
N GLY A 277 45.47 10.05 21.11
CA GLY A 277 46.13 11.36 21.23
C GLY A 277 46.78 11.57 22.60
N ALA A 278 46.11 11.15 23.68
CA ALA A 278 46.64 11.24 25.04
C ALA A 278 47.76 10.23 25.35
N ILE A 279 47.82 9.10 24.64
CA ILE A 279 48.88 8.09 24.80
C ILE A 279 50.17 8.54 24.08
N ILE A 280 50.04 9.27 22.98
CA ILE A 280 51.17 9.72 22.14
C ILE A 280 51.78 11.04 22.67
N SER A 281 51.00 11.88 23.35
CA SER A 281 51.44 13.15 23.96
C SER A 281 52.18 12.97 25.28
#